data_AF-D2RT97-F1
#
_entry.id   AF-D2RT97-F1
#
_cell.length_a   1.000
_cell.length_b   1.000
_cell.length_c   1.000
_cell.angle_alpha   90.00
_cell.angle_beta   90.00
_cell.angle_gamma   90.00
#
_symmetry.space_group_name_H-M   'P 1'
#
loop_
_entity.id
_entity.type
_entity.pdbx_description
1 polymer ?
#
loop_
_entity_poly.entity_id
_entity_poly.type
_entity_poly.pdbx_seq_one_letter_code
_entity_poly.pdbx_strand_id
1 'polypeptide(L)'
;MYQAGHYGTALVAYAPLGTAVALGGHETAAILGALACVALSTLPDCDQRVPLVEHRGPTHSLAFALLVGAGLAGISATLVGADSPLFGAGLVGFAFLVGALSICSHLLADALTPMGIRPL
;
A
#
# COMPACT_ATOMS: atom_id res chain seq x y z
N MET A 1 -15.78 -5.64 -6.44
CA MET A 1 -14.68 -4.73 -6.81
C MET A 1 -14.81 -4.21 -8.23
N TYR A 2 -14.67 -2.88 -8.45
CA TYR A 2 -14.41 -2.32 -9.79
C TYR A 2 -12.91 -1.96 -9.89
N GLN A 3 -12.11 -2.84 -10.49
CA GLN A 3 -10.64 -2.81 -10.36
C GLN A 3 -10.01 -1.48 -10.82
N ALA A 4 -10.50 -0.95 -11.94
CA ALA A 4 -10.01 0.32 -12.48
C ALA A 4 -10.20 1.50 -11.52
N GLY A 5 -11.28 1.49 -10.73
CA GLY A 5 -11.50 2.48 -9.68
C GLY A 5 -10.41 2.43 -8.61
N HIS A 6 -10.07 1.23 -8.12
CA HIS A 6 -9.00 1.07 -7.12
C HIS A 6 -7.61 1.41 -7.68
N TYR A 7 -7.32 1.07 -8.94
CA TYR A 7 -6.08 1.50 -9.60
C TYR A 7 -5.97 3.02 -9.66
N GLY A 8 -7.04 3.70 -10.05
CA GLY A 8 -7.10 5.16 -10.09
C GLY A 8 -6.89 5.78 -8.71
N THR A 9 -7.62 5.32 -7.70
CA THR A 9 -7.50 5.84 -6.32
C THR A 9 -6.10 5.58 -5.74
N ALA A 10 -5.51 4.41 -6.00
CA ALA A 10 -4.16 4.10 -5.57
C ALA A 10 -3.12 5.05 -6.20
N LEU A 11 -3.21 5.28 -7.51
CA LEU A 11 -2.30 6.19 -8.21
C LEU A 11 -2.46 7.65 -7.75
N VAL A 12 -3.70 8.11 -7.55
CA VAL A 12 -3.96 9.47 -7.04
C VAL A 12 -3.44 9.64 -5.62
N ALA A 13 -3.69 8.67 -4.74
CA ALA A 13 -3.19 8.71 -3.37
C ALA A 13 -1.65 8.65 -3.31
N TYR A 14 -1.03 7.87 -4.20
CA TYR A 14 0.42 7.71 -4.25
C TYR A 14 1.15 8.91 -4.89
N ALA A 15 0.50 9.64 -5.81
CA ALA A 15 1.13 10.67 -6.62
C ALA A 15 1.95 11.71 -5.82
N PRO A 16 1.50 12.24 -4.66
CA PRO A 16 2.31 13.18 -3.88
C PRO A 16 3.62 12.56 -3.38
N LEU A 17 3.55 11.34 -2.85
CA LEU A 17 4.72 10.61 -2.34
C LEU A 17 5.67 10.25 -3.48
N GLY A 18 5.16 9.66 -4.57
CA GLY A 18 5.96 9.31 -5.74
C GLY A 18 6.65 10.51 -6.36
N THR A 19 5.97 11.65 -6.46
CA THR A 19 6.54 12.90 -6.98
C THR A 19 7.66 13.41 -6.08
N ALA A 20 7.46 13.43 -4.76
CA ALA A 20 8.51 13.86 -3.82
C ALA A 20 9.76 12.98 -3.90
N VAL A 21 9.58 11.65 -4.01
CA VAL A 21 10.68 10.68 -4.15
C VAL A 21 11.40 10.86 -5.49
N ALA A 22 10.67 11.07 -6.58
CA ALA A 22 11.25 11.32 -7.90
C ALA A 22 12.05 12.64 -7.93
N LEU A 23 11.51 13.73 -7.39
CA LEU A 23 12.22 15.02 -7.29
C LEU A 23 13.46 14.94 -6.40
N GLY A 24 13.51 13.98 -5.48
CA GLY A 24 14.70 13.66 -4.69
C GLY A 24 15.77 12.85 -5.45
N GLY A 25 15.61 12.58 -6.74
CA GLY A 25 16.55 11.81 -7.57
C GLY A 25 16.44 10.28 -7.41
N HIS A 26 15.27 9.79 -6.98
CA HIS A 26 15.01 8.36 -6.76
C HIS A 26 13.87 7.85 -7.67
N GLU A 27 13.95 8.14 -8.97
CA GLU A 27 12.89 7.89 -9.95
C GLU A 27 12.52 6.40 -10.03
N THR A 28 13.51 5.51 -9.97
CA THR A 28 13.29 4.06 -9.96
C THR A 28 12.44 3.65 -8.74
N ALA A 29 12.75 4.17 -7.55
CA ALA A 29 11.98 3.87 -6.35
C ALA A 29 10.55 4.43 -6.45
N ALA A 30 10.38 5.63 -7.03
CA ALA A 30 9.06 6.22 -7.27
C ALA A 30 8.20 5.36 -8.21
N ILE A 31 8.78 4.85 -9.31
CA ILE A 31 8.06 3.96 -10.24
C ILE A 31 7.72 2.64 -9.56
N LEU A 32 8.66 2.02 -8.86
CA LEU A 32 8.42 0.76 -8.15
C LEU A 32 7.35 0.91 -7.06
N GLY A 33 7.32 2.04 -6.35
CA GLY A 33 6.27 2.34 -5.39
C GLY A 33 4.90 2.46 -6.05
N ALA A 34 4.79 3.14 -7.20
CA ALA A 34 3.54 3.21 -7.95
C ALA A 34 3.05 1.84 -8.41
N LEU A 35 3.95 1.01 -8.95
CA LEU A 35 3.63 -0.36 -9.37
C LEU A 35 3.16 -1.22 -8.19
N ALA A 36 3.81 -1.11 -7.02
CA ALA A 36 3.40 -1.78 -5.81
C ALA A 36 2.01 -1.31 -5.34
N CYS A 37 1.73 0.00 -5.39
CA CYS A 37 0.40 0.53 -5.07
C CYS A 37 -0.69 -0.03 -5.97
N VAL A 38 -0.46 -0.08 -7.28
CA VAL A 38 -1.41 -0.68 -8.22
C VAL A 38 -1.60 -2.18 -7.94
N ALA A 39 -0.50 -2.92 -7.74
CA ALA A 39 -0.54 -4.35 -7.48
C ALA A 39 -1.31 -4.71 -6.19
N LEU A 40 -1.19 -3.88 -5.15
CA LEU A 40 -1.81 -4.10 -3.84
C LEU A 40 -3.20 -3.46 -3.70
N SER A 41 -3.59 -2.58 -4.62
CA SER A 41 -4.84 -1.81 -4.55
C SER A 41 -6.11 -2.66 -4.45
N THR A 42 -6.04 -3.94 -4.80
CA THR A 42 -7.16 -4.90 -4.78
C THR A 42 -6.97 -6.00 -3.74
N LEU A 43 -5.90 -5.94 -2.93
CA LEU A 43 -5.55 -6.98 -1.97
C LEU A 43 -6.65 -7.23 -0.93
N PRO A 44 -7.30 -6.20 -0.34
CA PRO A 44 -8.36 -6.44 0.65
C PRO A 44 -9.49 -7.33 0.13
N ASP A 45 -9.93 -7.11 -1.11
CA ASP A 45 -11.03 -7.85 -1.76
C ASP A 45 -10.68 -9.30 -2.14
N CYS A 46 -9.42 -9.73 -1.95
CA CYS A 46 -9.08 -11.15 -2.04
C CYS A 46 -9.79 -11.97 -0.94
N ASP A 47 -10.25 -11.34 0.14
CA ASP A 47 -11.05 -11.95 1.22
C ASP A 47 -12.31 -12.67 0.73
N GLN A 48 -12.93 -12.20 -0.36
CA GLN A 48 -14.11 -12.81 -0.96
C GLN A 48 -13.88 -14.26 -1.42
N ARG A 49 -12.61 -14.67 -1.54
CA ARG A 49 -12.19 -16.00 -1.96
C ARG A 49 -11.62 -16.83 -0.81
N VAL A 50 -11.51 -16.27 0.39
CA VAL A 50 -10.93 -16.93 1.57
C VAL A 50 -12.06 -17.41 2.47
N PRO A 51 -12.26 -18.73 2.62
CA PRO A 51 -13.24 -19.26 3.56
C PRO A 51 -12.97 -18.73 4.97
N LEU A 52 -14.05 -18.45 5.72
CA LEU A 52 -14.01 -17.97 7.11
C LEU A 52 -13.50 -16.53 7.30
N VAL A 53 -13.21 -15.79 6.23
CA VAL A 53 -12.93 -14.35 6.31
C VAL A 53 -14.16 -13.59 5.84
N GLU A 54 -14.71 -12.75 6.72
CA GLU A 54 -15.81 -11.86 6.35
C GLU A 54 -15.32 -10.75 5.41
N HIS A 55 -16.00 -10.59 4.28
CA HIS A 55 -15.73 -9.48 3.38
C HIS A 55 -16.03 -8.15 4.07
N ARG A 56 -15.12 -7.18 3.95
CA ARG A 56 -15.16 -5.89 4.70
C ARG A 56 -14.97 -6.02 6.21
N GLY A 57 -14.41 -7.13 6.67
CA GLY A 57 -13.96 -7.33 8.04
C GLY A 57 -12.48 -6.97 8.20
N PRO A 58 -11.62 -7.92 8.59
CA PRO A 58 -10.24 -7.64 9.00
C PRO A 58 -9.37 -7.05 7.88
N THR A 59 -9.57 -7.45 6.62
CA THR A 59 -8.87 -6.97 5.43
C THR A 59 -9.18 -5.51 5.07
N HIS A 60 -10.33 -4.99 5.50
CA HIS A 60 -10.75 -3.60 5.26
C HIS A 60 -10.54 -2.72 6.50
N SER A 61 -9.42 -2.91 7.20
CA SER A 61 -9.08 -2.21 8.44
C SER A 61 -7.74 -1.47 8.39
N LEU A 62 -7.57 -0.48 9.26
CA LEU A 62 -6.27 0.18 9.45
C LEU A 62 -5.21 -0.78 10.00
N ALA A 63 -5.61 -1.77 10.80
CA ALA A 63 -4.69 -2.80 11.29
C ALA A 63 -4.10 -3.63 10.14
N PHE A 64 -4.92 -3.97 9.14
CA PHE A 64 -4.44 -4.66 7.94
C PHE A 64 -3.54 -3.76 7.08
N ALA A 65 -3.83 -2.46 7.00
CA ALA A 65 -2.93 -1.52 6.34
C ALA A 65 -1.54 -1.49 7.00
N LEU A 66 -1.49 -1.44 8.34
CA LEU A 66 -0.24 -1.51 9.10
C LEU A 66 0.47 -2.86 8.91
N LEU A 67 -0.27 -3.96 8.88
CA LEU A 67 0.28 -5.30 8.64
C LEU A 67 0.96 -5.39 7.27
N VAL A 68 0.29 -4.94 6.20
CA VAL A 68 0.84 -4.95 4.83
C VAL A 68 2.05 -4.03 4.73
N GLY A 69 1.98 -2.82 5.31
CA GLY A 69 3.12 -1.91 5.39
C GLY A 69 4.30 -2.54 6.12
N ALA A 70 4.09 -3.11 7.30
CA ALA A 70 5.13 -3.79 8.08
C ALA A 70 5.72 -5.00 7.33
N GLY A 71 4.89 -5.75 6.59
CA GLY A 71 5.34 -6.86 5.75
C GLY A 71 6.31 -6.40 4.66
N LEU A 72 5.96 -5.36 3.90
CA LEU A 72 6.87 -4.80 2.89
C LEU A 72 8.13 -4.20 3.51
N ALA A 73 8.02 -3.54 4.66
CA ALA A 73 9.17 -3.01 5.39
C ALA A 73 10.12 -4.13 5.81
N GLY A 74 9.59 -5.24 6.34
CA GLY A 74 10.36 -6.41 6.73
C GLY A 74 11.07 -7.07 5.55
N ILE A 75 10.37 -7.22 4.41
CA ILE A 75 10.99 -7.71 3.16
C ILE A 75 12.10 -6.77 2.70
N SER A 76 11.85 -5.45 2.70
CA SER A 76 12.88 -4.48 2.34
C SER A 76 14.09 -4.53 3.26
N ALA A 77 13.88 -4.75 4.56
CA ALA A 77 14.96 -4.81 5.54
C ALA A 77 15.89 -6.01 5.33
N THR A 78 15.41 -7.11 4.75
CA THR A 78 16.26 -8.27 4.45
C THR A 78 17.07 -8.11 3.16
N LEU A 79 16.68 -7.18 2.29
CA LEU A 79 17.31 -6.93 0.99
C LEU A 79 18.33 -5.77 1.03
N VAL A 80 18.24 -4.91 2.04
CA VAL A 80 19.14 -3.77 2.23
C VAL A 80 20.48 -4.23 2.82
N GLY A 81 21.59 -3.86 2.16
CA GLY A 81 22.95 -4.09 2.67
C GLY A 81 23.33 -3.16 3.83
N ALA A 82 24.32 -3.56 4.63
CA ALA A 82 24.79 -2.82 5.81
C ALA A 82 25.63 -1.57 5.49
N ASP A 83 26.02 -1.38 4.23
CA ASP A 83 27.01 -0.39 3.81
C ASP A 83 26.53 1.07 3.91
N SER A 84 25.20 1.28 3.94
CA SER A 84 24.61 2.62 4.13
C SER A 84 23.36 2.55 5.01
N PRO A 85 23.51 2.64 6.35
CA PRO A 85 22.40 2.48 7.28
C PRO A 85 21.29 3.51 7.10
N LEU A 86 21.63 4.77 6.79
CA LEU A 86 20.64 5.84 6.59
C LEU A 86 19.83 5.62 5.32
N PHE A 87 20.48 5.25 4.21
CA PHE A 87 19.78 4.92 2.97
C PHE A 87 18.89 3.69 3.16
N GLY A 88 19.42 2.68 3.85
CA GLY A 88 18.69 1.48 4.21
C GLY A 88 17.42 1.76 5.01
N ALA A 89 17.52 2.57 6.06
CA ALA A 89 16.37 3.00 6.85
C ALA A 89 15.35 3.77 6.00
N GLY A 90 15.82 4.63 5.08
CA GLY A 90 14.97 5.34 4.13
C GLY A 90 14.17 4.39 3.23
N LEU A 91 14.81 3.34 2.68
CA LEU A 91 14.15 2.37 1.82
C LEU A 91 13.12 1.52 2.57
N VAL A 92 13.45 1.09 3.79
CA VAL A 92 12.52 0.35 4.68
C VAL A 92 11.31 1.21 5.04
N GLY A 93 11.53 2.47 5.41
CA GLY A 93 10.45 3.42 5.68
C GLY A 93 9.59 3.70 4.45
N PHE A 94 10.20 3.83 3.28
CA PHE A 94 9.48 3.97 2.02
C PHE A 94 8.61 2.75 1.71
N ALA A 95 9.15 1.54 1.87
CA ALA A 95 8.39 0.29 1.66
C ALA A 95 7.20 0.18 2.62
N PHE A 96 7.37 0.56 3.89
CA PHE A 96 6.27 0.67 4.85
C PHE A 96 5.17 1.60 4.34
N LEU A 97 5.54 2.83 3.95
CA LEU A 97 4.59 3.85 3.49
C LEU A 97 3.84 3.38 2.24
N VAL A 98 4.53 2.79 1.27
CA VAL A 98 3.92 2.23 0.04
C VAL A 98 2.88 1.17 0.40
N GLY A 99 3.23 0.20 1.26
CA GLY A 99 2.30 -0.86 1.65
C GLY A 99 1.07 -0.34 2.39
N ALA A 100 1.28 0.52 3.39
CA ALA A 100 0.18 1.11 4.16
C ALA A 100 -0.71 2.01 3.29
N LEU A 101 -0.12 2.86 2.45
CA LEU A 101 -0.85 3.76 1.53
C LEU A 101 -1.68 2.96 0.53
N SER A 102 -1.17 1.83 0.04
CA SER A 102 -1.90 0.97 -0.89
C SER A 102 -3.22 0.49 -0.29
N ILE A 103 -3.20 -0.02 0.94
CA ILE A 103 -4.42 -0.46 1.63
C ILE A 103 -5.31 0.74 1.98
N CYS A 104 -4.75 1.83 2.49
CA CYS A 104 -5.52 3.04 2.77
C CYS A 104 -6.23 3.59 1.51
N SER A 105 -5.61 3.48 0.33
CA SER A 105 -6.24 3.89 -0.93
C SER A 105 -7.44 3.01 -1.30
N HIS A 106 -7.36 1.71 -1.00
CA HIS A 106 -8.48 0.80 -1.15
C HIS A 106 -9.61 1.17 -0.18
N LEU A 107 -9.28 1.40 1.10
CA LEU A 107 -10.26 1.83 2.11
C LEU A 107 -10.95 3.13 1.73
N LEU A 108 -10.19 4.10 1.21
CA LEU A 108 -10.72 5.37 0.71
C LEU A 108 -11.70 5.13 -0.44
N ALA A 109 -11.35 4.29 -1.42
CA ALA A 109 -12.25 3.96 -2.53
C ALA A 109 -13.55 3.32 -2.01
N ASP A 110 -13.44 2.39 -1.06
CA ASP A 110 -14.58 1.67 -0.50
C ASP A 110 -15.48 2.54 0.38
N ALA A 111 -14.91 3.49 1.12
CA ALA A 111 -15.65 4.48 1.91
C ALA A 111 -16.52 5.41 1.04
N LEU A 112 -16.16 5.59 -0.23
CA LEU A 112 -16.94 6.37 -1.20
C LEU A 112 -18.08 5.55 -1.84
N THR A 113 -18.12 4.23 -1.63
CA THR A 113 -19.19 3.37 -2.15
C THR A 113 -20.41 3.36 -1.22
N PRO A 114 -21.65 3.19 -1.73
CA PRO A 114 -22.84 3.12 -0.89
C PRO A 114 -22.81 2.01 0.18
N MET A 115 -22.06 0.93 -0.08
CA MET A 115 -21.94 -0.19 0.86
C MET A 115 -21.02 0.16 2.06
N GLY A 116 -20.07 1.09 1.91
CA GLY A 116 -19.21 1.63 2.98
C GLY A 116 -18.34 0.60 3.74
N ILE A 117 -17.48 1.09 4.65
CA ILE A 117 -16.61 0.24 5.50
C ILE A 117 -16.58 0.74 6.94
N ARG A 118 -16.12 -0.10 7.86
CA ARG A 118 -15.84 0.26 9.25
C ARG A 118 -14.37 -0.09 9.55
N PRO A 119 -13.42 0.83 9.28
CA PRO A 119 -12.00 0.50 9.28
C PRO A 119 -11.34 0.44 10.66
N LEU A 120 -12.12 0.64 11.73
CA LEU A 120 -11.70 0.67 13.15
C LEU A 120 -12.33 -0.48 13.92
#